data_AF-A0A524C744-F1
#
_entry.id   AF-A0A524C744-F1
#
_cell.length_a   1.000
_cell.length_b   1.000
_cell.length_c   1.000
_cell.angle_alpha   90.00
_cell.angle_beta   90.00
_cell.angle_gamma   90.00
#
_symmetry.space_group_name_H-M   'P 1'
#
loop_
_entity.id
_entity.type
_entity.pdbx_description
1 polymer ?
#
loop_
_entity_poly.entity_id
_entity_poly.type
_entity_poly.pdbx_seq_one_letter_code
_entity_poly.pdbx_strand_id
1 'polypeptide(L)'
;MWLEIFTIPFVLTLVIFTIFWIVKDGQRWQKHPQLGIFARIIQKSPGRAFFIFFGLMILLIPLALLVMTGLWMDKLDAGITPARTDVVNVMLIMFLVLCFTIYIAWGAYGTWRNAKRAEAEMRVRPT
;
A
#
# COMPACT_ATOMS: atom_id res chain seq x y z
N MET A 1 -14.84 16.73 -11.71
CA MET A 1 -13.92 16.12 -12.69
C MET A 1 -12.55 15.88 -12.07
N TRP A 2 -12.02 16.82 -11.29
CA TRP A 2 -10.73 16.68 -10.62
C TRP A 2 -10.73 15.57 -9.56
N LEU A 3 -11.84 15.40 -8.82
CA LEU A 3 -11.97 14.34 -7.83
C LEU A 3 -11.80 12.96 -8.47
N GLU A 4 -12.46 12.71 -9.60
CA GLU A 4 -12.37 11.44 -10.32
C GLU A 4 -10.93 11.17 -10.77
N ILE A 5 -10.28 12.18 -11.37
CA ILE A 5 -8.89 12.09 -11.83
C ILE A 5 -7.94 11.69 -10.70
N PHE A 6 -8.07 12.29 -9.51
CA PHE A 6 -7.21 11.98 -8.37
C PHE A 6 -7.64 10.73 -7.58
N THR A 7 -8.90 10.32 -7.67
CA THR A 7 -9.40 9.11 -7.02
C THR A 7 -8.92 7.84 -7.72
N ILE A 8 -8.79 7.86 -9.05
CA ILE A 8 -8.28 6.73 -9.84
C ILE A 8 -6.93 6.19 -9.33
N PRO A 9 -5.85 7.00 -9.24
CA PRO A 9 -4.56 6.51 -8.77
C PRO A 9 -4.57 6.08 -7.29
N PHE A 10 -5.40 6.71 -6.46
CA PHE A 10 -5.60 6.32 -5.06
C PHE A 10 -6.20 4.92 -4.96
N VAL A 11 -7.32 4.67 -5.64
CA VAL A 11 -7.99 3.36 -5.67
C VAL A 11 -7.10 2.30 -6.31
N LEU A 12 -6.41 2.64 -7.41
CA LEU A 12 -5.49 1.71 -8.07
C LEU A 12 -4.37 1.26 -7.13
N THR A 13 -3.82 2.18 -6.34
CA THR A 13 -2.78 1.86 -5.35
C THR A 13 -3.30 0.93 -4.26
N LEU A 14 -4.54 1.12 -3.79
CA LEU A 14 -5.20 0.22 -2.84
C LEU A 14 -5.44 -1.18 -3.42
N VAL A 15 -5.88 -1.25 -4.69
CA VAL A 15 -6.08 -2.53 -5.39
C VAL A 15 -4.75 -3.26 -5.53
N ILE A 16 -3.69 -2.59 -5.98
CA ILE A 16 -2.34 -3.16 -6.10
C ILE A 16 -1.84 -3.65 -4.75
N PHE A 17 -2.01 -2.85 -3.69
CA PHE A 17 -1.65 -3.23 -2.33
C PHE A 17 -2.37 -4.50 -1.89
N THR A 18 -3.68 -4.58 -2.13
CA THR A 18 -4.52 -5.72 -1.77
C THR A 18 -4.14 -6.97 -2.56
N ILE A 19 -3.89 -6.85 -3.86
CA ILE A 19 -3.39 -7.96 -4.69
C ILE A 19 -2.10 -8.49 -4.11
N PHE A 20 -1.13 -7.62 -3.84
CA PHE A 20 0.15 -8.02 -3.25
C PHE A 20 -0.02 -8.70 -1.88
N TRP A 21 -0.93 -8.21 -1.05
CA TRP A 21 -1.25 -8.83 0.22
C TRP A 21 -1.78 -10.26 0.06
N ILE A 22 -2.77 -10.46 -0.82
CA ILE A 22 -3.34 -11.78 -1.10
C ILE A 22 -2.30 -12.76 -1.65
N VAL A 23 -1.45 -12.29 -2.56
CA VAL A 23 -0.48 -13.16 -3.20
C VAL A 23 0.75 -13.44 -2.34
N LYS A 24 1.02 -12.69 -1.26
CA LYS A 24 2.28 -12.84 -0.51
C LYS A 24 2.42 -14.22 0.14
N ASP A 25 1.34 -14.80 0.66
CA ASP A 25 1.39 -15.98 1.55
C ASP A 25 1.11 -17.32 0.84
N GLY A 26 0.80 -17.32 -0.47
CA GLY A 26 0.44 -18.54 -1.19
C GLY A 26 1.38 -18.89 -2.35
N GLN A 27 2.18 -19.94 -2.20
CA GLN A 27 3.02 -20.48 -3.30
C GLN A 27 2.19 -20.90 -4.52
N ARG A 28 0.93 -21.32 -4.30
CA ARG A 28 -0.05 -21.61 -5.35
C ARG A 28 -0.24 -20.45 -6.34
N TRP A 29 -0.09 -19.21 -5.87
CA TRP A 29 -0.30 -18.03 -6.70
C TRP A 29 0.78 -17.85 -7.76
N GLN A 30 1.98 -18.41 -7.58
CA GLN A 30 3.06 -18.31 -8.57
C GLN A 30 2.68 -18.94 -9.91
N LYS A 31 1.84 -19.99 -9.91
CA LYS A 31 1.38 -20.70 -11.10
C LYS A 31 0.13 -20.08 -11.73
N HIS A 32 -0.46 -19.05 -11.10
CA HIS A 32 -1.68 -18.43 -11.60
C HIS A 32 -1.39 -17.57 -12.84
N PRO A 33 -2.19 -17.62 -13.92
CA PRO A 33 -1.90 -16.93 -15.18
C PRO A 33 -1.70 -15.42 -15.02
N GLN A 34 -2.60 -14.75 -14.30
CA GLN A 34 -2.57 -13.29 -14.11
C GLN A 34 -1.81 -12.89 -12.83
N LEU A 35 -2.23 -13.44 -11.67
CA LEU A 35 -1.65 -13.11 -10.37
C LEU A 35 -0.23 -13.65 -10.14
N GLY A 36 0.25 -14.58 -10.97
CA GLY A 36 1.57 -15.18 -10.84
C GLY A 36 2.73 -14.20 -11.09
N ILE A 37 2.52 -13.13 -11.85
CA ILE A 37 3.54 -12.08 -12.01
C ILE A 37 3.74 -11.37 -10.65
N PHE A 38 2.66 -10.93 -10.02
CA PHE A 38 2.70 -10.26 -8.72
C PHE A 38 3.27 -11.17 -7.63
N ALA A 39 2.84 -12.43 -7.59
CA ALA A 39 3.33 -13.43 -6.64
C ALA A 39 4.85 -13.64 -6.77
N ARG A 40 5.37 -13.79 -7.99
CA ARG A 40 6.81 -13.95 -8.23
C ARG A 40 7.62 -12.71 -7.83
N ILE A 41 7.07 -11.52 -8.00
CA ILE A 41 7.74 -10.27 -7.59
C ILE A 41 7.87 -10.21 -6.07
N ILE A 42 6.77 -10.43 -5.35
CA ILE A 42 6.73 -10.20 -3.91
C ILE A 42 7.33 -11.35 -3.11
N GLN A 43 7.20 -12.59 -3.58
CA GLN A 43 7.71 -13.78 -2.90
C GLN A 43 9.20 -14.04 -3.17
N LYS A 44 9.86 -13.27 -4.06
CA LYS A 44 11.28 -13.47 -4.37
C LYS A 44 12.20 -13.26 -3.17
N SER A 45 11.87 -12.34 -2.27
CA SER A 45 12.58 -12.21 -0.99
C SER A 45 11.73 -11.51 0.07
N PRO A 46 11.93 -11.83 1.36
CA PRO A 46 11.24 -11.16 2.45
C PRO A 46 11.45 -9.63 2.45
N GLY A 47 12.66 -9.19 2.08
CA GLY A 47 12.98 -7.76 2.00
C GLY A 47 12.20 -7.05 0.89
N ARG A 48 12.04 -7.66 -0.29
CA ARG A 48 11.23 -7.08 -1.38
C ARG A 48 9.78 -6.88 -0.94
N ALA A 49 9.19 -7.86 -0.27
CA ALA A 49 7.84 -7.74 0.27
C ALA A 49 7.72 -6.54 1.21
N PHE A 50 8.64 -6.40 2.16
CA PHE A 50 8.67 -5.25 3.06
C PHE A 50 8.74 -3.92 2.30
N PHE A 51 9.71 -3.74 1.40
CA PHE A 51 9.87 -2.46 0.68
C PHE A 51 8.69 -2.13 -0.25
N ILE A 52 8.05 -3.14 -0.86
CA ILE A 52 6.84 -2.92 -1.67
C ILE A 52 5.68 -2.44 -0.79
N PHE A 53 5.38 -3.15 0.31
CA PHE A 53 4.29 -2.72 1.20
C PHE A 53 4.57 -1.36 1.84
N PHE A 54 5.81 -1.11 2.25
CA PHE A 54 6.22 0.17 2.81
C PHE A 54 6.12 1.31 1.80
N GLY A 55 6.58 1.10 0.56
CA GLY A 55 6.50 2.09 -0.52
C GLY A 55 5.05 2.42 -0.89
N LEU A 56 4.20 1.39 -1.04
CA LEU A 56 2.78 1.59 -1.32
C LEU A 56 2.06 2.29 -0.16
N MET A 57 2.38 1.95 1.09
CA MET A 57 1.84 2.62 2.26
C MET A 57 2.20 4.12 2.29
N ILE A 58 3.46 4.46 2.04
CA ILE A 58 3.89 5.87 1.97
C ILE A 58 3.18 6.59 0.82
N LEU A 59 3.03 5.94 -0.33
CA LEU A 59 2.40 6.52 -1.52
C LEU A 59 0.92 6.89 -1.31
N LEU A 60 0.23 6.21 -0.39
CA LEU A 60 -1.17 6.53 -0.07
C LEU A 60 -1.34 7.91 0.58
N ILE A 61 -0.32 8.43 1.29
CA ILE A 61 -0.37 9.74 1.93
C ILE A 61 -0.50 10.88 0.88
N PRO A 62 0.42 11.05 -0.08
CA PRO A 62 0.28 12.08 -1.09
C PRO A 62 -0.92 11.84 -2.01
N LEU A 63 -1.29 10.59 -2.29
CA LEU A 63 -2.47 10.30 -3.11
C LEU A 63 -3.78 10.75 -2.45
N ALA A 64 -3.92 10.57 -1.14
CA ALA A 64 -5.09 11.06 -0.43
C ALA A 64 -5.14 12.60 -0.33
N LEU A 65 -3.98 13.27 -0.21
CA LEU A 65 -3.91 14.73 -0.30
C LEU A 65 -4.35 15.22 -1.68
N LEU A 66 -4.04 14.47 -2.74
CA LEU A 66 -4.53 14.76 -4.09
C LEU A 66 -6.04 14.56 -4.21
N VAL A 67 -6.60 13.50 -3.61
CA VAL A 67 -8.07 13.29 -3.55
C VAL A 67 -8.75 14.45 -2.82
N MET A 68 -8.19 14.91 -1.70
CA MET A 68 -8.70 16.08 -0.97
C MET A 68 -8.68 17.34 -1.86
N THR A 69 -7.55 17.58 -2.53
CA THR A 69 -7.40 18.71 -3.45
C THR A 69 -8.39 18.63 -4.61
N GLY A 70 -8.61 17.44 -5.16
CA GLY A 70 -9.60 17.20 -6.22
C GLY A 70 -11.02 17.54 -5.81
N LEU A 71 -11.40 17.14 -4.60
CA LEU A 71 -12.72 17.45 -4.03
C LEU A 71 -12.91 18.96 -3.86
N TRP A 72 -11.86 19.65 -3.44
CA TRP A 72 -11.87 21.11 -3.27
C TRP A 72 -11.99 21.85 -4.59
N MET A 73 -11.21 21.45 -5.61
CA MET A 73 -11.27 22.06 -6.93
C MET A 73 -12.65 21.89 -7.55
N ASP A 74 -13.24 20.69 -7.46
CA ASP A 74 -14.59 20.45 -7.97
C ASP A 74 -15.66 21.30 -7.25
N LYS A 75 -15.50 21.59 -5.95
CA LYS A 75 -16.42 22.47 -5.22
C LYS A 75 -16.27 23.94 -5.59
N LEU A 76 -15.02 24.40 -5.75
CA LEU A 76 -14.72 25.75 -6.21
C LEU A 76 -15.27 25.99 -7.62
N ASP A 77 -15.10 25.03 -8.53
CA ASP A 77 -15.65 25.09 -9.89
C ASP A 77 -17.19 25.13 -9.90
N ALA A 78 -17.84 24.51 -8.91
CA ALA A 78 -19.29 24.56 -8.73
C ALA A 78 -19.80 25.85 -8.05
N GLY A 79 -18.92 26.80 -7.71
CA GLY A 79 -19.28 28.03 -7.00
C GLY A 79 -19.65 27.82 -5.53
N ILE A 80 -19.31 26.66 -4.95
CA ILE A 80 -19.60 26.29 -3.56
C ILE A 80 -18.31 26.43 -2.74
N THR A 81 -18.40 27.01 -1.55
CA THR A 81 -17.25 27.07 -0.64
C THR A 81 -16.93 25.67 -0.08
N PRO A 82 -15.67 25.21 -0.13
CA PRO A 82 -15.28 23.93 0.45
C PRO A 82 -15.63 23.85 1.93
N ALA A 83 -16.27 22.75 2.35
CA ALA A 83 -16.70 22.58 3.72
C ALA A 83 -15.60 21.90 4.55
N ARG A 84 -15.46 22.31 5.81
CA ARG A 84 -14.50 21.66 6.74
C ARG A 84 -14.80 20.17 6.93
N THR A 85 -16.05 19.76 6.79
CA THR A 85 -16.50 18.36 6.87
C THR A 85 -15.87 17.48 5.81
N ASP A 86 -15.55 18.01 4.62
CA ASP A 86 -14.95 17.21 3.55
C ASP A 86 -13.53 16.79 3.90
N VAL A 87 -12.76 17.70 4.52
CA VAL A 87 -11.41 17.41 5.00
C VAL A 87 -11.45 16.31 6.05
N VAL A 88 -12.37 16.44 7.02
CA VAL A 88 -12.53 15.44 8.08
C VAL A 88 -12.87 14.07 7.49
N ASN A 89 -13.76 14.00 6.50
CA ASN A 89 -14.13 12.74 5.85
C ASN A 89 -12.96 12.08 5.14
N VAL A 90 -12.17 12.84 4.36
CA VAL A 90 -10.98 12.30 3.68
C VAL A 90 -9.93 11.85 4.69
N MET A 91 -9.73 12.60 5.78
CA MET A 91 -8.82 12.22 6.87
C MET A 91 -9.27 10.94 7.57
N LEU A 92 -10.57 10.76 7.85
CA LEU A 92 -11.10 9.54 8.46
C LEU A 92 -10.88 8.30 7.57
N ILE A 93 -11.13 8.43 6.26
CA ILE A 93 -10.86 7.37 5.28
C ILE A 93 -9.36 7.04 5.25
N MET A 94 -8.52 8.07 5.23
CA MET A 94 -7.07 7.93 5.32
C MET A 94 -6.62 7.19 6.57
N PHE A 95 -7.16 7.54 7.75
CA PHE A 95 -6.82 6.87 9.00
C PHE A 95 -7.16 5.38 8.95
N LEU A 96 -8.31 5.03 8.40
CA LEU A 96 -8.75 3.64 8.26
C LEU A 96 -7.82 2.85 7.32
N VAL A 97 -7.50 3.44 6.17
CA VAL A 97 -6.58 2.86 5.18
C VAL A 97 -5.17 2.71 5.75
N LEU A 98 -4.65 3.73 6.43
CA LEU A 98 -3.31 3.70 7.03
C LEU A 98 -3.23 2.68 8.15
N CYS A 99 -4.24 2.58 9.01
CA CYS A 99 -4.28 1.58 10.08
C CYS A 99 -4.12 0.15 9.52
N PHE A 100 -4.88 -0.16 8.47
CA PHE A 100 -4.80 -1.45 7.80
C PHE A 100 -3.44 -1.70 7.11
N THR A 101 -2.94 -0.72 6.36
CA THR A 101 -1.69 -0.87 5.59
C THR A 101 -0.46 -0.92 6.48
N ILE A 102 -0.43 -0.16 7.59
CA ILE A 102 0.63 -0.21 8.60
C ILE A 102 0.73 -1.60 9.22
N TYR A 103 -0.40 -2.21 9.59
CA TYR A 103 -0.42 -3.56 10.16
C TYR A 103 0.25 -4.58 9.21
N ILE A 104 -0.10 -4.54 7.92
CA ILE A 104 0.45 -5.45 6.92
C ILE A 104 1.94 -5.19 6.65
N ALA A 105 2.33 -3.92 6.52
CA ALA A 105 3.73 -3.54 6.32
C ALA A 105 4.60 -3.98 7.51
N TRP A 106 4.10 -3.85 8.75
CA TRP A 106 4.80 -4.29 9.95
C TRP A 106 4.94 -5.81 10.03
N GLY A 107 3.92 -6.55 9.62
CA GLY A 107 4.00 -8.00 9.47
C GLY A 107 5.11 -8.41 8.48
N ALA A 108 5.20 -7.75 7.33
CA ALA A 108 6.26 -8.00 6.36
C ALA A 108 7.66 -7.62 6.88
N TYR A 109 7.76 -6.52 7.64
CA TYR A 109 9.00 -6.13 8.32
C TYR A 109 9.49 -7.21 9.30
N GLY A 110 8.58 -7.78 10.11
CA GLY A 110 8.91 -8.87 11.03
C GLY A 110 9.50 -10.09 10.32
N THR A 111 8.88 -10.52 9.21
CA THR A 111 9.39 -11.62 8.39
C THR A 111 10.77 -11.32 7.82
N TRP A 112 10.98 -10.11 7.30
CA TRP A 112 12.27 -9.70 6.77
C TRP A 112 13.38 -9.65 7.84
N ARG A 113 13.08 -9.08 9.01
CA ARG A 113 14.01 -9.00 10.12
C ARG A 113 14.45 -10.39 10.59
N ASN A 114 13.51 -11.32 10.72
CA ASN A 114 13.80 -12.69 11.14
C ASN A 114 14.64 -13.43 10.09
N ALA A 115 14.34 -13.25 8.81
CA ALA A 115 15.14 -13.81 7.72
C ALA A 115 16.59 -13.28 7.76
N LYS A 116 16.77 -11.97 7.98
CA LYS A 116 18.11 -11.36 8.10
C LYS A 116 18.90 -11.83 9.32
N ARG A 117 18.22 -12.07 10.45
CA ARG A 117 18.83 -12.68 11.64
C ARG A 117 19.30 -14.10 11.38
N ALA A 118 18.45 -14.93 10.77
CA ALA A 118 18.81 -16.31 10.42
C ALA A 118 20.00 -16.37 9.43
N GLU A 119 20.03 -15.48 8.43
CA GLU A 119 21.18 -15.36 7.52
C GLU A 119 22.47 -14.99 8.27
N ALA A 120 22.39 -14.10 9.25
CA ALA A 120 23.54 -13.69 10.06
C ALA A 120 24.04 -14.84 10.96
N GLU A 121 23.13 -15.57 11.59
CA GLU A 121 23.47 -16.73 12.44
C GLU A 121 24.17 -17.83 11.64
N MET A 122 23.74 -18.11 10.40
CA MET A 122 24.39 -19.10 9.54
C MET A 122 25.82 -18.71 9.14
N ARG A 123 26.15 -17.42 9.07
CA ARG A 123 27.50 -16.94 8.74
C ARG A 123 28.47 -17.01 9.93
N VAL A 124 27.94 -16.99 11.15
CA VAL A 124 28.75 -17.02 12.38
C VAL A 124 29.01 -18.45 12.84
N ARG A 125 28.19 -19.43 12.44
CA ARG A 125 28.47 -20.84 12.70
C ARG A 125 29.71 -21.28 11.91
N PRO A 126 30.82 -21.68 12.56
CA PRO A 126 31.87 -22.38 11.86
C PRO A 126 31.29 -23.72 11.38
N THR A 127 31.39 -24.00 10.08
CA THR A 127 31.16 -25.33 9.52
C THR A 127 32.06 -26.36 10.20
#